data_AF-A0A382CQT5-F1
#
_entry.id   AF-A0A382CQT5-F1
#
_cell.length_a   1.000
_cell.length_b   1.000
_cell.length_c   1.000
_cell.angle_alpha   90.00
_cell.angle_beta   90.00
_cell.angle_gamma   90.00
#
_symmetry.space_group_name_H-M   'P 1'
#
loop_
_entity.id
_entity.type
_entity.pdbx_description
1 polymer ?
#
loop_
_entity_poly.entity_id
_entity_poly.type
_entity_poly.pdbx_seq_one_letter_code
_entity_poly.pdbx_strand_id
1 'polypeptide(L)'
;YTKELSFLLVNPSDIIKSQFNDIFKEIQKTVNLYLMEETAKEDNVSWCIDVCHLVDYVIIDIDNTKDLTWLVGYLLSFDKTYYLTKDMQMPYNILNSNRIYEVKQFAEGVNYFAEDRPKT
;
A
#
# COMPACT_ATOMS: atom_id res chain seq x y z
N TYR A 1 -11.81 5.44 -18.78
CA TYR A 1 -10.91 5.47 -17.60
C TYR A 1 -11.79 5.60 -16.37
N THR A 2 -11.74 4.62 -15.48
CA THR A 2 -12.47 4.65 -14.21
C THR A 2 -11.81 5.67 -13.28
N LYS A 3 -12.60 6.52 -12.62
CA LYS A 3 -12.13 7.56 -11.67
C LYS A 3 -12.02 7.04 -10.23
N GLU A 4 -12.19 5.74 -10.03
CA GLU A 4 -12.22 5.13 -8.71
C GLU A 4 -10.82 5.01 -8.13
N LEU A 5 -10.71 5.24 -6.81
CA LEU A 5 -9.46 5.09 -6.08
C LEU A 5 -8.88 3.69 -6.28
N SER A 6 -7.58 3.61 -6.50
CA SER A 6 -6.88 2.39 -6.84
C SER A 6 -5.71 2.11 -5.89
N PHE A 7 -5.58 0.83 -5.51
CA PHE A 7 -4.68 0.38 -4.45
C PHE A 7 -3.89 -0.84 -4.89
N LEU A 8 -2.60 -0.86 -4.57
CA LEU A 8 -1.79 -2.06 -4.59
C LEU A 8 -1.42 -2.46 -3.15
N LEU A 9 -1.83 -3.66 -2.74
CA LEU A 9 -1.35 -4.28 -1.50
C LEU A 9 -0.23 -5.26 -1.82
N VAL A 10 0.93 -5.06 -1.21
CA VAL A 10 2.12 -5.89 -1.39
C VAL A 10 2.37 -6.72 -0.14
N ASN A 11 2.32 -8.04 -0.32
CA ASN A 11 2.46 -9.04 0.73
C ASN A 11 1.60 -8.78 1.98
N PRO A 12 0.35 -8.31 1.90
CA PRO A 12 -0.40 -8.00 3.10
C PRO A 12 -0.66 -9.24 3.94
N SER A 13 -0.43 -9.18 5.25
CA SER A 13 -0.93 -10.19 6.17
C SER A 13 -2.47 -10.21 6.22
N ASP A 14 -3.05 -11.31 6.71
CA ASP A 14 -4.51 -11.45 6.81
C ASP A 14 -5.16 -10.37 7.69
N ILE A 15 -4.41 -9.87 8.67
CA ILE A 15 -4.82 -8.73 9.51
C ILE A 15 -5.01 -7.48 8.65
N ILE A 16 -4.03 -7.16 7.80
CA ILE A 16 -4.08 -6.00 6.91
C ILE A 16 -5.19 -6.14 5.87
N LYS A 17 -5.39 -7.35 5.34
CA LYS A 17 -6.53 -7.65 4.45
C LYS A 17 -7.86 -7.38 5.14
N SER A 18 -8.05 -7.85 6.37
CA SER A 18 -9.29 -7.63 7.13
C SER A 18 -9.51 -6.15 7.42
N GLN A 19 -8.49 -5.45 7.93
CA GLN A 19 -8.57 -4.02 8.23
C GLN A 19 -8.94 -3.20 6.99
N PHE A 20 -8.31 -3.47 5.84
CA PHE A 20 -8.64 -2.83 4.58
C PHE A 20 -10.12 -3.06 4.25
N ASN A 21 -10.57 -4.32 4.28
CA ASN A 21 -11.95 -4.67 3.95
C ASN A 21 -12.97 -3.97 4.86
N ASP A 22 -12.70 -3.87 6.16
CA ASP A 22 -13.62 -3.26 7.12
C ASP A 22 -13.74 -1.74 6.91
N ILE A 23 -12.62 -1.06 6.63
CA ILE A 23 -12.61 0.37 6.28
C ILE A 23 -13.46 0.63 5.03
N PHE A 24 -13.29 -0.15 3.97
CA PHE A 24 -14.03 0.10 2.73
C PHE A 24 -15.50 -0.33 2.78
N LYS A 25 -15.87 -1.26 3.67
CA LYS A 25 -17.29 -1.52 4.00
C LYS A 25 -17.94 -0.30 4.65
N GLU A 26 -17.24 0.39 5.54
CA GLU A 26 -17.77 1.59 6.23
C GLU A 26 -17.88 2.80 5.29
N ILE A 27 -16.87 3.01 4.44
CA ILE A 27 -16.82 4.18 3.54
C ILE A 27 -17.78 4.04 2.35
N GLN A 28 -18.33 2.84 2.09
CA GLN A 28 -19.25 2.53 0.99
C GLN A 28 -18.76 3.00 -0.39
N LYS A 29 -17.44 3.05 -0.61
CA LYS A 29 -16.83 3.42 -1.89
C LYS A 29 -16.33 2.19 -2.63
N THR A 30 -16.55 2.18 -3.94
CA THR A 30 -15.90 1.24 -4.84
C THR A 30 -14.44 1.62 -5.01
N VAL A 31 -13.55 0.64 -4.96
CA VAL A 31 -12.12 0.82 -5.20
C VAL A 31 -11.59 -0.26 -6.11
N ASN A 32 -10.54 0.05 -6.85
CA ASN A 32 -9.76 -0.95 -7.57
C ASN A 32 -8.68 -1.48 -6.64
N LEU A 33 -8.70 -2.79 -6.36
CA LEU A 33 -7.75 -3.42 -5.46
C LEU A 33 -6.91 -4.44 -6.22
N TYR A 34 -5.60 -4.23 -6.22
CA TYR A 34 -4.60 -5.16 -6.72
C TYR A 34 -3.86 -5.78 -5.54
N LEU A 35 -3.67 -7.10 -5.60
CA LEU A 35 -3.01 -7.87 -4.55
C LEU A 35 -1.79 -8.54 -5.15
N MET A 36 -0.61 -8.21 -4.62
CA MET A 36 0.63 -8.92 -4.89
C MET A 36 1.00 -9.74 -3.66
N GLU A 37 1.25 -11.03 -3.88
CA GLU A 37 1.82 -11.92 -2.89
C GLU A 37 3.05 -12.61 -3.48
N GLU A 38 4.10 -12.68 -2.68
CA GLU A 38 5.31 -13.45 -2.93
C GLU A 38 4.92 -14.93 -2.91
N THR A 39 4.70 -15.47 -4.11
CA THR A 39 4.47 -16.89 -4.33
C THR A 39 5.70 -17.48 -5.00
N ALA A 40 5.86 -18.81 -4.97
CA ALA A 40 6.99 -19.48 -5.61
C ALA A 40 7.08 -19.31 -7.16
N LYS A 41 6.19 -18.51 -7.77
CA LYS A 41 6.20 -18.17 -9.19
C LYS A 41 6.77 -16.76 -9.37
N GLU A 42 7.85 -16.67 -10.15
CA GLU A 42 8.64 -15.45 -10.39
C GLU A 42 7.86 -14.31 -11.09
N ASP A 43 6.73 -14.60 -11.73
CA ASP A 43 5.99 -13.66 -12.59
C ASP A 43 5.31 -12.48 -11.85
N ASN A 44 5.23 -12.51 -10.51
CA ASN A 44 4.48 -11.51 -9.75
C ASN A 44 5.21 -10.17 -9.60
N VAL A 45 6.54 -10.14 -9.75
CA VAL A 45 7.34 -8.94 -9.48
C VAL A 45 7.22 -7.90 -10.60
N SER A 46 7.36 -8.31 -11.87
CA SER A 46 7.22 -7.40 -13.01
C SER A 46 5.84 -6.76 -13.03
N TRP A 47 4.80 -7.56 -12.78
CA TRP A 47 3.43 -7.07 -12.65
C TRP A 47 3.26 -6.09 -11.49
N CYS A 48 3.88 -6.36 -10.33
CA CYS A 48 3.89 -5.42 -9.20
C CYS A 48 4.47 -4.06 -9.57
N ILE A 49 5.59 -4.06 -10.29
CA ILE A 49 6.24 -2.83 -10.78
C ILE A 49 5.31 -2.08 -11.73
N ASP A 50 4.68 -2.78 -12.68
CA ASP A 50 3.75 -2.14 -13.62
C ASP A 50 2.55 -1.53 -12.89
N VAL A 51 1.94 -2.31 -11.98
CA VAL A 51 0.76 -1.87 -11.22
C VAL A 51 1.10 -0.72 -10.26
N CYS A 52 2.29 -0.70 -9.66
CA CYS A 52 2.65 0.38 -8.74
C CYS A 52 2.66 1.75 -9.43
N HIS A 53 2.93 1.81 -10.74
CA HIS A 53 2.84 3.05 -11.52
C HIS A 53 1.40 3.47 -11.81
N LEU A 54 0.47 2.53 -11.89
CA LEU A 54 -0.92 2.76 -12.29
C LEU A 54 -1.84 3.16 -11.12
N VAL A 55 -1.53 2.72 -9.90
CA VAL A 55 -2.41 2.92 -8.74
C VAL A 55 -2.22 4.27 -8.06
N ASP A 56 -3.24 4.74 -7.35
CA ASP A 56 -3.18 5.96 -6.53
C ASP A 56 -2.33 5.74 -5.27
N TYR A 57 -2.42 4.57 -4.66
CA TYR A 57 -1.72 4.25 -3.40
C TYR A 57 -1.14 2.83 -3.40
N VAL A 58 0.00 2.68 -2.72
CA VAL A 58 0.64 1.39 -2.45
C VAL A 58 0.72 1.19 -0.95
N ILE A 59 0.37 0.00 -0.46
CA ILE A 59 0.59 -0.41 0.93
C ILE A 59 1.43 -1.68 0.93
N ILE A 60 2.59 -1.64 1.57
CA ILE A 60 3.50 -2.77 1.70
C ILE A 60 3.65 -3.23 3.15
N ASP A 61 3.45 -4.53 3.38
CA ASP A 61 3.76 -5.20 4.65
C ASP A 61 5.20 -5.76 4.55
N ILE A 62 6.16 -4.99 5.06
CA ILE A 62 7.59 -5.32 4.96
C ILE A 62 7.90 -6.56 5.80
N ASP A 63 7.23 -6.73 6.94
CA ASP A 63 7.45 -7.90 7.81
C ASP A 63 7.07 -9.22 7.11
N ASN A 64 6.18 -9.14 6.12
CA ASN A 64 5.76 -10.28 5.31
C ASN A 64 6.43 -10.35 3.92
N THR A 65 7.41 -9.49 3.66
CA THR A 65 8.21 -9.49 2.42
C THR A 65 9.58 -10.09 2.69
N LYS A 66 9.89 -11.28 2.15
CA LYS A 66 11.09 -12.03 2.55
C LYS A 66 12.21 -11.91 1.54
N ASP A 67 12.00 -12.36 0.30
CA ASP A 67 13.08 -12.50 -0.69
C ASP A 67 13.18 -11.27 -1.62
N LEU A 68 12.36 -10.26 -1.39
CA LEU A 68 12.21 -9.06 -2.23
C LEU A 68 12.60 -7.76 -1.52
N THR A 69 13.67 -7.76 -0.71
CA THR A 69 14.13 -6.54 0.00
C THR A 69 14.41 -5.36 -0.95
N TRP A 70 14.94 -5.61 -2.15
CA TRP A 70 15.16 -4.54 -3.13
C TRP A 70 13.86 -3.89 -3.62
N LEU A 71 12.78 -4.67 -3.71
CA LEU A 71 11.46 -4.18 -4.11
C LEU A 71 10.87 -3.28 -3.02
N VAL A 72 11.13 -3.58 -1.74
CA VAL A 72 10.79 -2.68 -0.63
C VAL A 72 11.44 -1.32 -0.85
N GLY A 73 12.75 -1.26 -1.07
CA GLY A 73 13.45 0.00 -1.31
C GLY A 73 12.91 0.76 -2.53
N TYR A 74 12.64 0.05 -3.62
CA TYR A 74 12.03 0.61 -4.82
C TYR A 74 10.64 1.21 -4.52
N LEU A 75 9.74 0.47 -3.86
CA LEU A 75 8.40 0.94 -3.55
C LEU A 75 8.39 2.10 -2.56
N LEU A 76 9.30 2.09 -1.57
CA LEU A 76 9.43 3.20 -0.62
C LEU A 76 9.91 4.51 -1.29
N SER A 77 10.51 4.46 -2.47
CA SER A 77 10.90 5.68 -3.20
C SER A 77 9.71 6.52 -3.71
N PHE A 78 8.48 6.00 -3.63
CA PHE A 78 7.28 6.69 -4.06
C PHE A 78 6.52 7.31 -2.88
N ASP A 79 6.17 8.60 -2.98
CA ASP A 79 5.42 9.34 -1.95
C ASP A 79 4.00 8.78 -1.71
N LYS A 80 3.48 7.99 -2.65
CA LYS A 80 2.18 7.31 -2.54
C LYS A 80 2.24 5.95 -1.84
N THR A 81 3.43 5.52 -1.44
CA THR A 81 3.63 4.26 -0.72
C THR A 81 3.53 4.48 0.77
N TYR A 82 2.76 3.62 1.43
CA TYR A 82 2.65 3.49 2.87
C TYR A 82 3.19 2.12 3.26
N TYR A 83 3.82 2.00 4.42
CA TYR A 83 4.46 0.76 4.81
C TYR A 83 4.25 0.38 6.26
N LEU A 84 4.20 -0.92 6.50
CA LEU A 84 4.08 -1.54 7.81
C LEU A 84 5.35 -2.34 8.10
N THR A 85 5.88 -2.16 9.30
CA THR A 85 6.94 -3.02 9.82
C THR A 85 6.99 -2.94 11.34
N LYS A 86 7.34 -4.06 11.98
CA LYS A 86 7.69 -4.17 13.40
C LYS A 86 9.19 -4.01 13.62
N ASP A 87 9.99 -4.04 12.56
CA ASP A 87 11.42 -3.78 12.65
C ASP A 87 11.66 -2.32 13.08
N MET A 88 12.54 -2.17 14.07
CA MET A 88 13.00 -0.88 14.59
C MET A 88 14.48 -0.64 14.30
N GLN A 89 15.19 -1.64 13.78
CA GLN A 89 16.61 -1.57 13.47
C GLN A 89 16.83 -0.97 12.07
N MET A 90 16.02 -1.37 11.09
CA MET A 90 16.14 -0.87 9.72
C MET A 90 15.51 0.53 9.58
N PRO A 91 16.29 1.55 9.14
CA PRO A 91 15.82 2.94 9.12
C PRO A 91 15.04 3.27 7.83
N TYR A 92 13.96 2.52 7.55
CA TYR A 92 13.10 2.74 6.38
C TYR A 92 12.49 4.15 6.33
N ASN A 93 12.36 4.80 7.49
CA ASN A 93 11.87 6.16 7.64
C ASN A 93 12.78 7.23 6.97
N ILE A 94 14.03 6.88 6.66
CA ILE A 94 14.92 7.75 5.88
C ILE A 94 14.49 7.78 4.41
N LEU A 95 13.93 6.67 3.89
CA LEU A 95 13.47 6.57 2.51
C LEU A 95 12.07 7.11 2.33
N ASN A 96 11.19 6.87 3.31
CA ASN A 96 9.79 7.24 3.23
C ASN A 96 9.22 7.51 4.63
N SER A 97 8.54 8.63 4.83
CA SER A 97 7.96 8.99 6.13
C SER A 97 6.57 8.38 6.39
N ASN A 98 5.95 7.74 5.40
CA ASN A 98 4.57 7.23 5.44
C ASN A 98 4.47 5.85 6.12
N ARG A 99 5.14 5.70 7.26
CA ARG A 99 4.96 4.51 8.10
C ARG A 99 3.56 4.53 8.69
N ILE A 100 2.86 3.41 8.59
CA ILE A 100 1.59 3.17 9.30
C ILE A 100 1.69 1.90 10.13
N TYR A 101 0.92 1.85 11.20
CA TYR A 101 0.78 0.69 12.09
C TYR A 101 -0.49 -0.09 11.80
N GLU A 102 -1.51 0.59 11.27
CA GLU A 102 -2.80 0.01 10.89
C GLU A 102 -3.33 0.72 9.63
N VAL A 103 -4.11 0.01 8.81
CA VAL A 103 -4.70 0.57 7.57
C VAL A 103 -5.62 1.76 7.88
N LYS A 104 -6.19 1.80 9.09
CA LYS A 104 -7.07 2.90 9.52
C LYS A 104 -6.36 4.26 9.52
N GLN A 105 -5.10 4.30 9.92
CA GLN A 105 -4.31 5.54 9.94
C GLN A 105 -4.14 6.12 8.53
N PHE A 106 -3.94 5.24 7.54
CA PHE A 106 -3.95 5.64 6.14
C PHE A 106 -5.31 6.21 5.73
N ALA A 107 -6.42 5.54 6.07
CA ALA A 107 -7.75 5.98 5.68
C ALA A 107 -8.12 7.34 6.29
N GLU A 108 -7.75 7.58 7.56
CA GLU A 108 -7.89 8.88 8.21
C GLU A 108 -7.07 9.94 7.48
N GLY A 109 -5.77 9.69 7.25
CA GLY A 109 -4.89 10.61 6.53
C GLY A 109 -5.39 10.94 5.13
N VAL A 110 -5.79 9.94 4.34
CA VAL A 110 -6.32 10.15 2.99
C VAL A 110 -7.68 10.84 2.99
N ASN A 111 -8.55 10.62 3.99
CA ASN A 111 -9.77 11.41 4.11
C ASN A 111 -9.45 12.90 4.34
N TYR A 112 -8.46 13.22 5.19
CA TYR A 112 -7.95 14.59 5.32
C TYR A 112 -7.46 15.14 3.98
N PHE A 113 -6.68 14.37 3.21
CA PHE A 113 -6.17 14.82 1.90
C PHE A 113 -7.24 14.84 0.79
N ALA A 114 -8.33 14.09 0.92
CA ALA A 114 -9.42 14.01 -0.05
C ALA A 114 -10.42 15.16 0.09
N GLU A 115 -10.62 15.68 1.30
CA GLU A 115 -11.42 16.88 1.55
C GLU A 115 -10.73 18.15 1.03
N ASP A 116 -9.40 18.20 1.09
CA ASP A 116 -8.58 19.35 0.65
C ASP A 116 -8.26 19.38 -0.86
N ARG A 117 -8.65 18.35 -1.64
CA ARG A 117 -8.51 18.42 -3.10
C ARG A 117 -9.53 19.41 -3.67
N PRO A 118 -9.12 20.53 -4.28
CA PRO A 118 -10.06 21.44 -4.91
C PRO A 118 -10.82 20.67 -5.99
N LYS A 119 -12.15 20.80 -6.00
CA LYS A 119 -12.97 20.30 -7.10
C LYS A 119 -12.61 21.11 -8.35
N THR A 120 -11.73 20.56 -9.20
CA THR A 120 -11.48 21.05 -10.56
C THR A 120 -12.60 20.63 -11.49
#